data_AF-A0A132T9E7-F1
#
_entry.id   AF-A0A132T9E7-F1
#
_cell.length_a   1.000
_cell.length_b   1.000
_cell.length_c   1.000
_cell.angle_alpha   90.00
_cell.angle_beta   90.00
_cell.angle_gamma   90.00
#
_symmetry.space_group_name_H-M   'P 1'
#
loop_
_entity.id
_entity.type
_entity.pdbx_description
1 polymer ?
#
loop_
_entity_poly.entity_id
_entity_poly.type
_entity_poly.pdbx_seq_one_letter_code
_entity_poly.pdbx_strand_id
1 'polypeptide(L)'
;METGPDPRPEPGPEAGVDELQADIEQTRAELGATVGALSDKLDVKGRAQQAVTEAKESVTQRGHEVAHRAKQRPAVPVGVLLAVIAGIGVVIWLRRR
;
A
#
# COMPACT_ATOMS: atom_id res chain seq x y z
N MET A 1 -22.05 -8.80 -3.10
CA MET A 1 -22.14 -7.33 -2.92
C MET A 1 -22.14 -6.75 -4.31
N GLU A 2 -23.34 -6.52 -4.85
CA GLU A 2 -23.52 -5.81 -6.10
C GLU A 2 -23.38 -4.31 -5.82
N THR A 3 -22.37 -3.69 -6.40
CA THR A 3 -22.33 -2.23 -6.56
C THR A 3 -21.86 -1.97 -7.98
N GLY A 4 -22.68 -2.39 -8.95
CA GLY A 4 -22.63 -1.81 -10.29
C GLY A 4 -23.15 -0.38 -10.24
N PRO A 5 -22.78 0.49 -11.21
CA PRO A 5 -23.32 1.83 -11.28
C PRO A 5 -24.86 1.77 -11.27
N ASP A 6 -25.48 2.58 -10.40
CA ASP A 6 -26.92 2.76 -10.36
C ASP A 6 -27.39 3.16 -11.77
N PRO A 7 -28.31 2.41 -12.43
CA PRO A 7 -28.77 2.74 -13.76
C PRO A 7 -29.65 3.98 -13.68
N ARG A 8 -29.00 5.15 -13.61
CA ARG A 8 -29.69 6.43 -13.70
C ARG A 8 -30.28 6.55 -15.11
N PRO A 9 -31.50 7.08 -15.25
CA PRO A 9 -32.09 7.26 -16.58
C PRO A 9 -31.24 8.26 -17.36
N GLU A 10 -30.64 7.80 -18.45
CA GLU A 10 -29.94 8.66 -19.39
C GLU A 10 -30.92 9.74 -19.91
N PRO A 11 -30.45 10.98 -20.13
CA PRO A 11 -31.26 12.02 -20.74
C PRO A 11 -31.85 11.54 -22.08
N GLY A 12 -33.17 11.69 -22.23
CA GLY A 12 -33.87 11.29 -23.44
C GLY A 12 -33.58 12.21 -24.64
N PRO A 13 -34.02 11.84 -25.85
CA PRO A 13 -33.79 12.62 -27.08
C PRO A 13 -34.35 14.07 -27.05
N GLU A 14 -35.28 14.34 -26.14
CA GLU A 14 -35.92 15.65 -25.93
C GLU A 14 -35.20 16.50 -24.87
N ALA A 15 -34.10 16.01 -24.28
CA ALA A 15 -33.38 16.69 -23.21
C ALA A 15 -32.76 18.01 -23.69
N GLY A 16 -32.87 19.03 -22.86
CA GLY A 16 -32.27 20.34 -23.14
C GLY A 16 -30.74 20.29 -23.08
N VAL A 17 -30.08 21.26 -23.74
CA VAL A 17 -28.61 21.40 -23.70
C VAL A 17 -28.10 21.51 -22.26
N ASP A 18 -28.81 22.23 -21.39
CA ASP A 18 -28.45 22.40 -19.98
C ASP A 18 -28.49 21.06 -19.21
N GLU A 19 -29.46 20.20 -19.50
CA GLU A 19 -29.61 18.88 -18.88
C GLU A 19 -28.49 17.93 -19.31
N LEU A 20 -28.14 17.93 -20.60
CA LEU A 20 -27.02 17.17 -21.13
C LEU A 20 -25.69 17.63 -20.54
N GLN A 21 -25.51 18.94 -20.36
CA GLN A 21 -24.29 19.50 -19.78
C GLN A 21 -24.14 19.09 -18.31
N ALA A 22 -25.23 19.15 -17.53
CA ALA A 22 -25.26 18.71 -16.14
C ALA A 22 -24.91 17.22 -15.99
N ASP A 23 -25.46 16.36 -16.87
CA ASP A 23 -25.18 14.93 -16.85
C ASP A 23 -23.72 14.61 -17.19
N ILE A 24 -23.16 15.28 -18.19
CA ILE A 24 -21.74 15.15 -18.56
C ILE A 24 -20.83 15.56 -17.40
N GLU A 25 -21.13 16.68 -16.74
CA GLU A 25 -20.36 17.15 -15.58
C GLU A 25 -20.40 16.16 -14.42
N GLN A 26 -21.58 15.59 -14.15
CA GLN A 26 -21.75 14.59 -13.12
C GLN A 26 -21.01 13.28 -13.45
N THR A 27 -21.15 12.79 -14.69
CA THR A 27 -20.44 11.60 -15.16
C THR A 27 -18.92 11.79 -15.10
N ARG A 28 -18.42 12.99 -15.44
CA ARG A 28 -16.99 13.32 -15.28
C ARG A 28 -16.55 13.28 -13.81
N ALA A 29 -17.37 13.78 -12.89
CA ALA A 29 -17.07 13.71 -11.47
C ALA A 29 -17.02 12.26 -10.95
N GLU A 30 -17.97 11.41 -11.35
CA GLU A 30 -18.03 10.00 -10.97
C GLU A 30 -16.85 9.20 -11.51
N LEU A 31 -16.47 9.42 -12.77
CA LEU A 31 -15.29 8.82 -13.38
C LEU A 31 -14.00 9.31 -12.72
N GLY A 32 -13.91 10.61 -12.41
CA GLY A 32 -12.78 11.18 -11.66
C GLY A 32 -12.62 10.57 -10.28
N ALA A 33 -13.71 10.40 -9.54
CA ALA A 33 -13.72 9.74 -8.23
C ALA A 33 -13.29 8.26 -8.33
N THR A 34 -13.75 7.56 -9.37
CA THR A 34 -13.39 6.15 -9.60
C THR A 34 -11.91 5.98 -9.96
N VAL A 35 -11.37 6.86 -10.81
CA VAL A 35 -9.94 6.87 -11.15
C VAL A 35 -9.11 7.18 -9.91
N GLY A 36 -9.51 8.15 -9.09
CA GLY A 36 -8.85 8.44 -7.81
C GLY A 36 -8.82 7.22 -6.89
N ALA A 37 -9.97 6.57 -6.67
CA ALA A 37 -10.05 5.38 -5.84
C ALA A 37 -9.23 4.19 -6.39
N LEU A 38 -9.12 4.06 -7.71
CA LEU A 38 -8.29 3.03 -8.33
C LEU A 38 -6.79 3.37 -8.21
N SER A 39 -6.42 4.63 -8.42
CA SER A 39 -5.05 5.12 -8.18
C SER A 39 -4.63 4.91 -6.73
N ASP A 40 -5.51 5.18 -5.77
CA ASP A 40 -5.25 4.94 -4.35
C ASP A 40 -5.06 3.44 -4.04
N LYS A 41 -5.85 2.56 -4.69
CA LYS A 41 -5.65 1.10 -4.56
C LYS A 41 -4.34 0.63 -5.19
N LEU A 42 -3.94 1.24 -6.30
CA LEU A 42 -2.71 0.91 -7.02
C LEU A 42 -1.46 1.60 -6.45
N ASP A 43 -1.59 2.53 -5.51
CA ASP A 43 -0.46 3.10 -4.77
C ASP A 43 0.09 2.11 -3.72
N VAL A 44 0.64 1.02 -4.22
CA VAL A 44 1.44 0.06 -3.44
C VAL A 44 2.78 0.66 -3.04
N LYS A 45 3.27 1.68 -3.76
CA LYS A 45 4.58 2.28 -3.53
C LYS A 45 4.58 3.16 -2.29
N GLY A 46 3.58 4.04 -2.14
CA GLY A 46 3.40 4.85 -0.94
C GLY A 46 3.24 3.98 0.30
N ARG A 47 2.36 2.98 0.24
CA ARG A 47 2.16 2.01 1.34
C ARG A 47 3.42 1.20 1.67
N ALA A 48 4.18 0.77 0.67
CA ALA A 48 5.44 0.07 0.90
C ALA A 48 6.49 0.98 1.54
N GLN A 49 6.61 2.24 1.12
CA GLN A 49 7.54 3.20 1.72
C GLN A 49 7.19 3.51 3.18
N GLN A 50 5.91 3.65 3.50
CA GLN A 50 5.46 3.88 4.86
C GLN A 50 5.72 2.66 5.75
N ALA A 51 5.40 1.45 5.28
CA ALA A 51 5.70 0.20 5.99
C ALA A 51 7.21 -0.02 6.20
N VAL A 52 8.05 0.36 5.24
CA VAL A 52 9.52 0.31 5.39
C VAL A 52 10.00 1.29 6.46
N THR A 53 9.43 2.49 6.51
CA THR A 53 9.81 3.51 7.49
C THR A 53 9.44 3.06 8.91
N GLU A 54 8.22 2.57 9.11
CA GLU A 54 7.75 2.03 10.39
C GLU A 54 8.57 0.79 10.83
N ALA A 55 8.88 -0.10 9.89
CA ALA A 55 9.74 -1.26 10.15
C ALA A 55 11.17 -0.83 10.54
N LYS A 56 11.72 0.18 9.88
CA LYS A 56 13.07 0.70 10.19
C LYS A 56 13.13 1.28 11.60
N GLU A 57 12.10 2.01 12.02
CA GLU A 57 12.03 2.57 13.37
C GLU A 57 11.97 1.45 14.43
N SER A 58 11.09 0.46 14.20
CA SER A 58 10.95 -0.71 15.08
C SER A 58 12.25 -1.53 15.19
N VAL A 59 12.95 -1.73 14.07
CA VAL A 59 14.25 -2.44 14.02
C VAL A 59 15.34 -1.64 14.72
N THR A 60 15.34 -0.31 14.59
CA THR A 60 16.35 0.55 15.23
C THR A 60 16.19 0.54 16.75
N GLN A 61 14.96 0.64 17.26
CA GLN A 61 14.68 0.56 18.69
C GLN A 61 15.10 -0.80 19.27
N ARG A 62 14.63 -1.90 18.67
CA ARG A 62 14.99 -3.27 19.10
C ARG A 62 16.48 -3.56 18.93
N GLY A 63 17.11 -3.01 17.89
CA GLY A 63 18.54 -3.14 17.63
C GLY A 63 19.39 -2.52 18.72
N HIS A 64 18.99 -1.35 19.26
CA HIS A 64 19.69 -0.72 20.38
C HIS A 64 19.59 -1.56 21.67
N GLU A 65 18.43 -2.16 21.94
CA GLU A 65 18.25 -3.04 23.10
C GLU A 65 19.12 -4.31 22.99
N VAL A 66 19.14 -4.94 21.80
CA VAL A 66 19.96 -6.12 21.53
C VAL A 66 21.45 -5.77 21.59
N ALA A 67 21.85 -4.60 21.07
CA ALA A 67 23.23 -4.13 21.15
C ALA A 67 23.67 -3.87 22.59
N HIS A 68 22.81 -3.30 23.43
CA HIS A 68 23.08 -3.12 24.85
C HIS A 68 23.20 -4.47 25.58
N ARG A 69 22.32 -5.43 25.29
CA ARG A 69 22.37 -6.79 25.84
C ARG A 69 23.64 -7.54 25.40
N ALA A 70 24.03 -7.41 24.13
CA ALA A 70 25.25 -8.03 23.60
C ALA A 70 26.51 -7.43 24.21
N LYS A 71 26.53 -6.12 24.48
CA LYS A 71 27.63 -5.45 25.20
C LYS A 71 27.77 -5.92 26.65
N GLN A 72 26.68 -6.38 27.27
CA GLN A 72 26.69 -6.96 28.62
C GLN A 72 27.00 -8.46 28.64
N ARG A 73 26.78 -9.19 27.53
CA ARG A 73 27.06 -10.63 27.40
C ARG A 73 27.62 -10.96 26.01
N PRO A 74 28.94 -11.03 25.81
CA PRO A 74 29.57 -11.21 24.49
C PRO A 74 29.50 -12.65 23.92
N ALA A 75 28.63 -13.52 24.43
CA ALA A 75 28.61 -14.95 24.11
C ALA A 75 27.65 -15.33 22.97
N VAL A 76 27.68 -14.63 21.83
CA VAL A 76 26.90 -15.03 20.64
C VAL A 76 27.78 -15.89 19.73
N PRO A 77 27.45 -17.19 19.52
CA PRO A 77 28.23 -18.06 18.65
C PRO A 77 28.06 -17.67 17.17
N VAL A 78 29.16 -17.71 16.41
CA VAL A 78 29.23 -17.34 14.98
C VAL A 78 28.17 -18.05 14.12
N GLY A 79 27.80 -19.28 14.46
CA GLY A 79 26.75 -20.03 13.75
C GLY A 79 25.38 -19.36 13.77
N VAL A 80 25.04 -18.62 14.83
CA VAL A 80 23.75 -17.90 14.93
C VAL A 80 23.70 -16.73 13.96
N LEU A 81 24.81 -15.99 13.80
CA LEU A 81 24.90 -14.88 12.85
C LEU A 81 24.71 -15.36 11.40
N LEU A 82 25.36 -16.46 11.04
CA LEU A 82 25.24 -17.04 9.70
C LEU A 82 23.82 -17.53 9.39
N ALA A 83 23.16 -18.16 10.36
CA ALA A 83 21.77 -18.59 10.22
C ALA A 83 20.80 -17.41 10.01
N VAL A 84 21.00 -16.29 10.72
CA VAL A 84 20.19 -15.07 10.55
C VAL A 84 20.38 -14.49 9.14
N ILE A 85 21.63 -14.37 8.67
CA ILE A 85 21.92 -13.85 7.32
C ILE A 85 21.27 -14.74 6.24
N ALA A 86 21.41 -16.06 6.36
CA ALA A 86 20.79 -17.00 5.44
C ALA A 86 19.26 -16.88 5.46
N GLY A 87 18.65 -16.77 6.64
CA GLY A 87 17.21 -16.57 6.79
C GLY A 87 16.71 -15.28 6.11
N ILE A 88 17.43 -14.16 6.28
CA ILE A 88 17.11 -12.90 5.61
C ILE A 88 17.18 -13.07 4.09
N GLY A 89 18.23 -13.73 3.58
CA GLY A 89 18.37 -14.03 2.15
C GLY A 89 17.20 -14.84 1.59
N VAL A 90 16.76 -15.88 2.31
CA VAL A 90 15.61 -16.72 1.95
C VAL A 90 14.31 -15.92 1.93
N VAL A 91 14.07 -15.06 2.93
CA VAL A 91 12.88 -14.19 2.97
C VAL A 91 12.87 -13.21 1.80
N ILE A 92 14.01 -12.59 1.48
CA ILE A 92 14.11 -11.68 0.33
C ILE A 92 13.84 -12.43 -0.97
N TRP A 93 14.35 -13.65 -1.10
CA TRP A 93 14.10 -14.50 -2.27
C TRP A 93 12.62 -14.89 -2.41
N LEU A 94 11.96 -15.27 -1.31
CA LEU A 94 10.53 -15.59 -1.27
C LEU A 94 9.63 -14.39 -1.56
N ARG A 95 10.07 -13.15 -1.26
CA ARG A 95 9.31 -11.93 -1.57
C ARG A 95 9.52 -11.42 -3.00
N ARG A 96 10.56 -11.90 -3.69
CA ARG A 96 10.90 -11.52 -5.07
C ARG A 96 10.44 -12.54 -6.11
N ARG A 97 10.05 -13.74 -5.69
CA ARG A 97 9.51 -14.80 -6.54
C ARG A 97 7.99 -14.79 -6.48
#